data_AF-A0A376S999-F1
#
_entry.id   AF-A0A376S999-F1
#
_cell.length_a   1.000
_cell.length_b   1.000
_cell.length_c   1.000
_cell.angle_alpha   90.00
_cell.angle_beta   90.00
_cell.angle_gamma   90.00
#
_symmetry.space_group_name_H-M   'P 1'
#
loop_
_entity.id
_entity.type
_entity.pdbx_description
1 polymer ?
#
loop_
_entity_poly.entity_id
_entity_poly.type
_entity_poly.pdbx_seq_one_letter_code
_entity_poly.pdbx_strand_id
1 'polypeptide(L)'
;MKRARSQVLAKRMPGDLSEYSVIQTKENRWTVKAKVSRIVEFIEKPDQPQTLDSDIMAVGRYVLSADIWPELERTQPGAWGRIQLTDAIAELAKKQSVDAML
;
A
#
# COMPACT_ATOMS: atom_id res chain seq x y z
N MET A 1 -14.12 21.58 1.45
CA MET A 1 -12.65 21.38 1.47
C MET A 1 -12.31 20.12 0.70
N LYS A 2 -11.33 20.15 -0.23
CA LYS A 2 -10.80 18.92 -0.84
C LYS A 2 -9.95 18.21 0.23
N ARG A 3 -10.28 16.96 0.59
CA ARG A 3 -9.39 16.13 1.41
C ARG A 3 -8.12 15.85 0.61
N ALA A 4 -6.96 15.94 1.26
CA ALA A 4 -5.68 15.57 0.67
C ALA A 4 -5.68 14.06 0.36
N ARG A 5 -5.14 13.67 -0.79
CA ARG A 5 -5.07 12.26 -1.22
C ARG A 5 -3.74 11.66 -0.78
N SER A 6 -3.78 10.45 -0.24
CA SER A 6 -2.58 9.66 0.03
C SER A 6 -2.17 8.84 -1.20
N GLN A 7 -0.88 8.78 -1.48
CA GLN A 7 -0.30 8.15 -2.65
C GLN A 7 0.95 7.34 -2.26
N VAL A 8 1.06 6.15 -2.85
CA VAL A 8 2.21 5.25 -2.71
C VAL A 8 2.80 5.01 -4.08
N LEU A 9 4.09 5.28 -4.26
CA LEU A 9 4.80 4.88 -5.47
C LEU A 9 4.99 3.38 -5.45
N ALA A 10 4.57 2.73 -6.53
CA ALA A 10 4.57 1.30 -6.71
C ALA A 10 5.29 0.94 -8.02
N LYS A 11 5.64 -0.33 -8.16
CA LYS A 11 6.25 -0.86 -9.38
C LYS A 11 5.74 -2.28 -9.60
N ARG A 12 5.58 -2.66 -10.87
CA ARG A 12 5.41 -4.07 -11.25
C ARG A 12 6.74 -4.80 -11.11
N MET A 13 6.73 -5.88 -10.35
CA MET A 13 7.86 -6.76 -10.14
C MET A 13 7.38 -8.21 -10.27
N PRO A 14 7.50 -8.81 -11.47
CA PRO A 14 7.26 -10.24 -11.61
C PRO A 14 8.37 -11.01 -10.87
N GLY A 15 8.01 -12.10 -10.20
CA GLY A 15 8.94 -12.96 -9.46
C GLY A 15 8.63 -13.03 -7.97
N ASP A 16 9.65 -13.30 -7.16
CA ASP A 16 9.49 -13.42 -5.72
C ASP A 16 9.35 -12.04 -5.06
N LEU A 17 8.25 -11.88 -4.31
CA LEU A 17 7.90 -10.66 -3.59
C LEU A 17 8.09 -10.78 -2.07
N SER A 18 8.62 -11.90 -1.58
CA SER A 18 8.80 -12.19 -0.14
C SER A 18 9.52 -11.07 0.62
N GLU A 19 10.47 -10.40 -0.01
CA GLU A 19 11.26 -9.33 0.61
C GLU A 19 10.64 -7.94 0.53
N TYR A 20 9.48 -7.79 -0.12
CA TYR A 20 8.88 -6.50 -0.39
C TYR A 20 7.48 -6.35 0.21
N SER A 21 7.07 -5.10 0.38
CA SER A 21 5.68 -4.78 0.69
C SER A 21 4.83 -4.90 -0.59
N VAL A 22 3.81 -5.75 -0.58
CA VAL A 22 2.97 -6.08 -1.73
C VAL A 22 1.65 -5.30 -1.67
N ILE A 23 1.25 -4.74 -2.81
CA ILE A 23 0.01 -3.95 -2.94
C ILE A 23 -0.98 -4.75 -3.79
N GLN A 24 -2.21 -4.91 -3.32
CA GLN A 24 -3.34 -5.30 -4.17
C GLN A 24 -4.22 -4.09 -4.47
N THR A 25 -4.79 -4.02 -5.67
CA THR A 25 -5.67 -2.92 -6.09
C THR A 25 -7.03 -3.43 -6.55
N LYS A 26 -8.09 -2.65 -6.33
CA LYS A 26 -9.48 -3.08 -6.60
C LYS A 26 -9.72 -3.40 -8.09
N GLU A 27 -8.93 -2.78 -8.97
CA GLU A 27 -9.09 -2.85 -10.41
C GLU A 27 -7.73 -2.74 -11.09
N ASN A 28 -7.47 -3.57 -12.11
CA ASN A 28 -6.37 -3.39 -13.07
C ASN A 28 -6.61 -2.19 -14.02
N ARG A 29 -7.40 -1.20 -13.59
CA ARG A 29 -7.65 0.04 -14.32
C ARG A 29 -6.50 1.02 -14.09
N TRP A 30 -5.32 0.63 -14.55
CA TRP A 30 -4.19 1.53 -14.75
C TRP A 30 -4.59 2.52 -15.84
N THR A 31 -5.21 3.63 -15.44
CA THR A 31 -5.70 4.62 -16.40
C THR A 31 -4.52 5.10 -17.26
N VAL A 32 -4.68 5.06 -18.59
CA VAL A 32 -3.62 5.31 -19.59
C VAL A 32 -2.94 6.67 -19.40
N LYS A 33 -3.60 7.63 -18.75
CA LYS A 33 -3.08 8.97 -18.49
C LYS A 33 -2.28 9.14 -17.20
N ALA A 34 -2.45 8.29 -16.19
CA ALA A 34 -1.86 8.55 -14.86
C ALA A 34 -1.35 7.32 -14.10
N LYS A 35 -1.61 6.09 -14.58
CA LYS A 35 -1.19 4.83 -13.92
C LYS A 35 -1.50 4.79 -12.41
N VAL A 36 -2.69 5.27 -12.04
CA VAL A 36 -3.17 5.31 -10.65
C VAL A 36 -4.24 4.24 -10.43
N SER A 37 -4.17 3.50 -9.33
CA SER A 37 -5.23 2.58 -8.89
C SER A 37 -5.39 2.60 -7.36
N ARG A 38 -6.59 2.32 -6.86
CA ARG A 38 -6.86 2.33 -5.41
C ARG A 38 -6.34 1.06 -4.74
N ILE A 39 -5.58 1.23 -3.65
CA ILE A 39 -5.11 0.15 -2.79
C ILE A 39 -6.31 -0.50 -2.06
N VAL A 40 -6.40 -1.82 -2.10
CA VAL A 40 -7.33 -2.61 -1.29
C VAL A 40 -6.63 -3.39 -0.19
N GLU A 41 -5.43 -3.89 -0.47
CA GLU A 41 -4.57 -4.52 0.52
C GLU A 41 -3.14 -4.00 0.36
N PHE A 42 -2.46 -3.85 1.48
CA PHE A 42 -1.04 -3.48 1.51
C PHE A 42 -0.36 -4.31 2.60
N ILE A 43 0.46 -5.27 2.17
CA ILE A 43 0.97 -6.35 3.02
C ILE A 43 2.48 -6.20 3.14
N GLU A 44 2.99 -6.01 4.35
CA GLU A 44 4.43 -5.98 4.60
C GLU A 44 4.98 -7.41 4.54
N LYS A 45 5.92 -7.67 3.61
CA LYS A 45 6.72 -8.91 3.55
C LYS A 45 5.88 -10.17 3.73
N PRO A 46 5.00 -10.47 2.76
CA PRO A 46 4.05 -11.57 2.90
C PRO A 46 4.78 -12.90 3.11
N ASP A 47 4.29 -13.71 4.05
CA ASP A 47 4.83 -15.06 4.29
C ASP A 47 4.63 -16.00 3.10
N GLN A 48 3.58 -15.75 2.30
CA GLN A 48 3.20 -16.57 1.14
C GLN A 48 2.86 -15.69 -0.08
N PRO A 49 3.85 -14.98 -0.66
CA PRO A 49 3.63 -14.05 -1.78
C PRO A 49 2.92 -14.69 -2.97
N GLN A 50 3.18 -15.99 -3.22
CA GLN A 50 2.58 -16.76 -4.30
C GLN A 50 1.07 -16.96 -4.20
N THR A 51 0.48 -16.73 -3.02
CA THR A 51 -0.98 -16.80 -2.83
C THR A 51 -1.68 -15.48 -3.13
N LEU A 52 -0.91 -14.40 -3.30
CA LEU A 52 -1.43 -13.08 -3.63
C LEU A 52 -1.63 -12.96 -5.15
N ASP A 53 -2.80 -12.51 -5.56
CA ASP A 53 -3.08 -12.15 -6.97
C ASP A 53 -2.54 -10.74 -7.27
N SER A 54 -1.22 -10.54 -7.12
CA SER A 54 -0.56 -9.26 -7.41
C SER A 54 0.93 -9.40 -7.71
N ASP A 55 1.39 -8.61 -8.68
CA ASP A 55 2.80 -8.40 -9.03
C ASP A 55 3.30 -6.98 -8.65
N ILE A 56 2.58 -6.27 -7.78
CA ILE A 56 2.83 -4.86 -7.47
C ILE A 56 3.51 -4.73 -6.11
N MET A 57 4.65 -4.05 -6.09
CA MET A 57 5.41 -3.79 -4.87
C MET A 57 5.55 -2.29 -4.60
N ALA A 58 5.66 -1.91 -3.32
CA ALA A 58 5.86 -0.52 -2.91
C ALA A 58 7.33 -0.11 -2.98
N VAL A 59 7.64 0.97 -3.69
CA VAL A 59 9.02 1.43 -3.93
C VAL A 59 9.65 2.13 -2.71
N GLY A 60 8.86 2.46 -1.69
CA GLY A 60 9.33 3.22 -0.54
C GLY A 60 9.27 4.74 -0.75
N ARG A 61 8.28 5.24 -1.51
CA ARG A 61 7.97 6.68 -1.63
C ARG A 61 6.49 6.89 -1.37
N TYR A 62 6.19 7.83 -0.49
CA TYR A 62 4.84 8.04 0.04
C TYR A 62 4.54 9.53 0.13
N VAL A 63 3.34 9.91 -0.28
CA VAL A 63 2.73 11.21 0.06
C VAL A 63 1.49 10.87 0.85
N LEU A 64 1.46 11.18 2.15
CA LEU A 64 0.37 10.76 3.04
C LEU A 64 -0.39 11.97 3.55
N SER A 65 -1.72 11.88 3.57
CA SER A 65 -2.53 12.88 4.28
C SER A 65 -2.23 12.82 5.78
N ALA A 66 -2.48 13.93 6.49
CA ALA A 66 -2.33 13.99 7.95
C ALA A 66 -3.25 13.00 8.69
N ASP A 67 -4.26 12.45 8.03
CA ASP A 67 -5.12 11.41 8.60
C ASP A 67 -4.36 10.10 8.86
N ILE A 68 -3.11 9.94 8.42
CA ILE A 68 -2.27 8.81 8.79
C ILE A 68 -1.85 8.83 10.27
N TRP A 69 -1.78 10.01 10.91
CA TRP A 69 -1.24 10.13 12.27
C TRP A 69 -2.00 9.29 13.30
N PRO A 70 -3.34 9.31 13.35
CA PRO A 70 -4.09 8.43 14.27
C PRO A 70 -3.92 6.94 13.98
N GLU A 71 -3.65 6.56 12.72
CA GLU A 71 -3.40 5.16 12.36
C GLU A 71 -2.03 4.72 12.88
N LEU A 72 -0.99 5.54 12.68
CA LEU A 72 0.36 5.29 13.20
C LEU A 72 0.36 5.16 14.73
N GLU A 73 -0.34 6.03 15.43
CA GLU A 73 -0.43 6.00 16.90
C GLU A 73 -1.02 4.69 17.44
N ARG A 74 -1.94 4.07 16.68
CA ARG A 74 -2.62 2.83 17.05
C ARG A 74 -1.94 1.57 16.50
N THR A 75 -0.96 1.74 15.62
CA THR A 75 -0.31 0.62 14.92
C THR A 75 0.49 -0.20 15.92
N GLN A 76 0.16 -1.49 16.01
CA GLN A 76 0.89 -2.45 16.84
C GLN A 76 2.06 -3.06 16.06
N PRO A 77 3.04 -3.66 16.74
CA PRO A 77 4.10 -4.40 16.07
C PRO A 77 3.55 -5.51 15.15
N GLY A 78 3.90 -5.45 13.87
CA GLY A 78 3.52 -6.40 12.84
C GLY A 78 4.71 -7.26 12.40
N ALA A 79 5.01 -7.28 11.09
CA ALA A 79 6.11 -8.03 10.52
C ALA A 79 7.43 -7.80 11.29
N TRP A 80 8.05 -8.90 11.73
CA TRP A 80 9.28 -8.93 12.52
C TRP A 80 9.24 -8.18 13.86
N GLY A 81 8.05 -8.01 14.45
CA GLY A 81 7.89 -7.34 15.74
C GLY A 81 8.19 -5.84 15.69
N ARG A 82 8.04 -5.20 14.52
CA ARG A 82 8.24 -3.76 14.34
C ARG A 82 6.93 -3.05 14.03
N ILE A 83 6.83 -1.78 14.41
CA ILE A 83 5.74 -0.90 13.95
C ILE A 83 5.98 -0.60 12.48
N GLN A 84 5.07 -1.03 11.60
CA GLN A 84 5.21 -0.88 10.15
C GLN A 84 4.36 0.27 9.62
N LEU A 85 4.95 1.12 8.79
CA LEU A 85 4.20 2.13 8.06
C LEU A 85 3.16 1.50 7.12
N THR A 86 3.47 0.33 6.57
CA THR A 86 2.59 -0.45 5.69
C THR A 86 1.26 -0.79 6.38
N ASP A 87 1.31 -1.22 7.63
CA ASP A 87 0.12 -1.57 8.42
C ASP A 87 -0.76 -0.32 8.68
N ALA A 88 -0.15 0.81 9.03
CA ALA A 88 -0.86 2.07 9.20
C ALA A 88 -1.55 2.55 7.90
N ILE A 89 -0.86 2.42 6.76
CA ILE A 89 -1.43 2.78 5.46
C ILE A 89 -2.58 1.83 5.09
N ALA A 90 -2.46 0.53 5.41
CA ALA A 90 -3.53 -0.44 5.19
C ALA A 90 -4.79 -0.09 6.00
N GLU A 91 -4.64 0.31 7.27
CA GLU A 91 -5.76 0.80 8.09
C GLU A 91 -6.36 2.10 7.54
N LEU A 92 -5.51 3.03 7.07
CA LEU A 92 -5.98 4.24 6.42
C LEU A 92 -6.81 3.94 5.15
N ALA A 93 -6.38 2.95 4.35
CA ALA A 93 -7.04 2.55 3.10
C ALA A 93 -8.45 1.96 3.29
N LYS A 94 -8.73 1.40 4.49
CA LYS A 94 -10.08 0.96 4.89
C LYS A 94 -11.01 2.15 5.14
N LYS A 95 -10.49 3.27 5.62
CA LYS A 95 -11.26 4.47 6.00
C LYS A 95 -11.41 5.47 4.87
N GLN A 96 -10.40 5.57 4.00
CA GLN A 96 -10.42 6.47 2.85
C GLN A 96 -9.58 5.94 1.67
N SER A 97 -9.63 6.63 0.54
CA SER A 97 -8.86 6.19 -0.64
C SER A 97 -7.38 6.49 -0.46
N VAL A 98 -6.55 5.45 -0.58
CA VAL A 98 -5.10 5.55 -0.80
C VAL A 98 -4.81 5.00 -2.19
N ASP A 99 -4.04 5.74 -2.97
CA ASP A 99 -3.76 5.41 -4.36
C ASP A 99 -2.35 4.84 -4.52
N ALA A 100 -2.21 3.75 -5.28
CA ALA A 100 -0.93 3.30 -5.82
C ALA A 100 -0.66 3.96 -7.17
N MET A 101 0.58 4.38 -7.41
CA MET A 101 1.04 5.00 -8.66
C MET A 101 2.20 4.19 -9.24
N LEU A 102 2.12 3.74 -10.50
CA LEU A 102 3.23 3.05 -11.21
C LEU A 102 4.15 3.98 -11.97
#